data_AF-A0A255TC65-F1
#
_entry.id   AF-A0A255TC65-F1
#
_cell.length_a   1.000
_cell.length_b   1.000
_cell.length_c   1.000
_cell.angle_alpha   90.00
_cell.angle_beta   90.00
_cell.angle_gamma   90.00
#
_symmetry.space_group_name_H-M   'P 1'
#
loop_
_entity.id
_entity.type
_entity.pdbx_description
1 polymer ?
#
loop_
_entity_poly.entity_id
_entity_poly.type
_entity_poly.pdbx_seq_one_letter_code
_entity_poly.pdbx_strand_id
1 'polypeptide(L)'
;MFIKQKQNINMKATLISILILFVSQVYGRNYQTLLSNGKSWTMVQTNTSPVHDHDAIYTCTVDRDTVINGQACKVVMRCKDGNCDKVVMMEKEQKVFYHDPNIDSFLPILDFSLHQGDEIGEWGWVLTEDEIIVNGTPRKRLFIGDKNQIACVIKAIWVEGIGSNEDCWITLFDKHIGDYSYMSECGENGKVVFTQDDFCKSEERPYMPVLAEGRLWKLSYTYRDTWQDIPDTYMTIAVAGDSIVDGKKCKKLLVDYRNLTEVVYPQYIVAYETGGRVYRIDRDGEEHLVMNINLHHGDAVDIVQTVQKEDTVIVDGIKRKRLIIDSGVDHCDGEYLYYLVEGIGMSKDEFVNLGLTDENIYFHRLIACYDNGKCVFSAADFLKEGTSGLNMPKVNCPKNDQIYDLQGRKRGSIRKGEIFIRNGEKHINR
;
A
#
# COMPACT_ATOMS: atom_id res chain seq x y z
N MET A 1 -14.06 -65.52 -28.40
CA MET A 1 -14.08 -64.66 -27.21
C MET A 1 -13.17 -63.48 -27.51
N PHE A 2 -13.69 -62.27 -27.77
CA PHE A 2 -12.99 -60.97 -27.67
C PHE A 2 -13.85 -59.88 -28.32
N ILE A 3 -14.73 -59.22 -27.57
CA ILE A 3 -15.05 -57.79 -27.73
C ILE A 3 -15.55 -57.28 -26.37
N LYS A 4 -14.69 -56.58 -25.61
CA LYS A 4 -15.11 -55.62 -24.56
C LYS A 4 -13.90 -54.84 -24.04
N GLN A 5 -13.41 -53.87 -24.80
CA GLN A 5 -12.41 -52.92 -24.26
C GLN A 5 -12.32 -51.55 -24.98
N LYS A 6 -13.35 -51.11 -25.71
CA LYS A 6 -13.29 -49.84 -26.47
C LYS A 6 -14.16 -48.69 -25.94
N GLN A 7 -15.01 -48.89 -24.93
CA GLN A 7 -15.94 -47.86 -24.45
C GLN A 7 -15.53 -47.10 -23.18
N ASN A 8 -14.54 -47.58 -22.40
CA ASN A 8 -14.18 -46.94 -21.12
C ASN A 8 -13.07 -45.88 -21.21
N ILE A 9 -12.33 -45.81 -22.32
CA ILE A 9 -11.22 -44.85 -22.49
C ILE A 9 -11.77 -43.47 -22.89
N ASN A 10 -12.77 -43.42 -23.78
CA ASN A 10 -13.39 -42.14 -24.19
C ASN A 10 -14.11 -41.45 -23.02
N MET A 11 -14.85 -42.18 -22.18
CA MET A 11 -15.59 -41.55 -21.08
C MET A 11 -14.66 -40.96 -20.00
N LYS A 12 -13.51 -41.60 -19.72
CA LYS A 12 -12.50 -41.05 -18.80
C LYS A 12 -11.78 -39.84 -19.39
N ALA A 13 -11.45 -39.86 -20.68
CA ALA A 13 -10.87 -38.70 -21.36
C ALA A 13 -11.83 -37.51 -21.39
N THR A 14 -13.12 -37.73 -21.69
CA THR A 14 -14.15 -36.69 -21.67
C THR A 14 -14.40 -36.13 -20.27
N LEU A 15 -14.42 -36.98 -19.23
CA LEU A 15 -14.56 -36.52 -17.84
C LEU A 15 -13.35 -35.70 -17.37
N ILE A 16 -12.13 -36.08 -17.75
CA ILE A 16 -10.91 -35.31 -17.42
C ILE A 16 -10.91 -33.96 -18.16
N SER A 17 -11.33 -33.90 -19.44
CA SER A 17 -11.47 -32.64 -20.17
C SER A 17 -12.52 -31.71 -19.57
N ILE A 18 -13.66 -32.24 -19.12
CA ILE A 18 -14.70 -31.47 -18.44
C ILE A 18 -14.18 -31.00 -17.06
N LEU A 19 -13.46 -31.82 -16.32
CA LEU A 19 -12.88 -31.42 -15.04
C LEU A 19 -11.80 -30.33 -15.20
N ILE A 20 -10.98 -30.37 -16.26
CA ILE A 20 -10.00 -29.32 -16.58
C ILE A 20 -10.69 -28.01 -17.01
N LEU A 21 -11.81 -28.09 -17.74
CA LEU A 21 -12.64 -26.93 -18.11
C LEU A 21 -13.35 -26.30 -16.89
N PHE A 22 -13.76 -27.11 -15.90
CA PHE A 22 -14.34 -26.59 -14.65
C PHE A 22 -13.28 -26.04 -13.69
N VAL A 23 -12.09 -26.65 -13.60
CA VAL A 23 -11.00 -26.15 -12.74
C VAL A 23 -10.42 -24.83 -13.28
N SER A 24 -10.42 -24.62 -14.59
CA SER A 24 -10.01 -23.34 -15.20
C SER A 24 -11.04 -22.22 -15.01
N GLN A 25 -12.33 -22.53 -14.86
CA GLN A 25 -13.36 -21.54 -14.48
C GLN A 25 -13.36 -21.20 -12.99
N VAL A 26 -12.84 -22.07 -12.12
CA VAL A 26 -12.83 -21.86 -10.66
C VAL A 26 -11.58 -21.11 -10.17
N TYR A 27 -10.53 -21.00 -11.00
CA TYR A 27 -9.28 -20.32 -10.63
C TYR A 27 -8.75 -19.30 -11.66
N GLY A 28 -9.46 -19.07 -12.77
CA GLY A 28 -9.13 -18.02 -13.73
C GLY A 28 -10.01 -16.79 -13.52
N ARG A 29 -9.42 -15.67 -13.09
CA ARG A 29 -10.08 -14.37 -13.17
C ARG A 29 -10.41 -14.09 -14.64
N ASN A 30 -11.67 -13.76 -14.94
CA ASN A 30 -12.06 -13.37 -16.28
C ASN A 30 -11.62 -11.92 -16.56
N TYR A 31 -10.76 -11.77 -17.56
CA TYR A 31 -10.33 -10.48 -18.08
C TYR A 31 -11.53 -9.60 -18.47
N GLN A 32 -11.53 -8.35 -18.01
CA GLN A 32 -12.53 -7.34 -18.35
C GLN A 32 -12.08 -6.56 -19.59
N THR A 33 -12.83 -6.72 -20.68
CA THR A 33 -12.52 -6.08 -21.97
C THR A 33 -12.72 -4.57 -21.92
N LEU A 34 -11.72 -3.85 -22.42
CA LEU A 34 -11.74 -2.40 -22.55
C LEU A 34 -12.72 -1.94 -23.63
N LEU A 35 -12.79 -2.67 -24.76
CA LEU A 35 -13.61 -2.30 -25.92
C LEU A 35 -15.02 -2.91 -25.87
N SER A 36 -15.65 -2.89 -24.70
CA SER A 36 -17.01 -3.40 -24.52
C SER A 36 -18.08 -2.42 -25.05
N ASN A 37 -19.21 -2.93 -25.55
CA ASN A 37 -20.31 -2.07 -25.99
C ASN A 37 -20.81 -1.21 -24.82
N GLY A 38 -21.08 0.07 -25.09
CA GLY A 38 -21.52 1.03 -24.08
C GLY A 38 -20.39 1.64 -23.25
N LYS A 39 -19.12 1.29 -23.51
CA LYS A 39 -17.96 1.96 -22.89
C LYS A 39 -17.74 3.35 -23.46
N SER A 40 -17.37 4.26 -22.58
CA SER A 40 -17.02 5.64 -22.92
C SER A 40 -15.88 6.16 -22.05
N TRP A 41 -15.18 7.18 -22.54
CA TRP A 41 -14.10 7.84 -21.81
C TRP A 41 -14.15 9.34 -22.05
N THR A 42 -13.86 10.10 -20.99
CA THR A 42 -13.59 11.53 -21.06
C THR A 42 -12.10 11.73 -20.79
N MET A 43 -11.40 12.30 -21.76
CA MET A 43 -9.97 12.60 -21.68
C MET A 43 -9.76 14.11 -21.65
N VAL A 44 -8.80 14.56 -20.86
CA VAL A 44 -8.42 15.97 -20.75
C VAL A 44 -6.99 16.13 -21.26
N GLN A 45 -6.76 17.11 -22.13
CA GLN A 45 -5.44 17.55 -22.56
C GLN A 45 -5.20 18.97 -22.03
N THR A 46 -4.14 19.14 -21.25
CA THR A 46 -3.71 20.40 -20.64
C THR A 46 -2.31 20.79 -21.12
N ASN A 47 -2.00 22.08 -21.18
CA ASN A 47 -0.71 22.62 -21.60
C ASN A 47 0.15 23.02 -20.38
N THR A 48 1.48 23.11 -20.55
CA THR A 48 2.39 23.81 -19.62
C THR A 48 2.69 25.25 -20.05
N SER A 49 2.26 25.68 -21.24
CA SER A 49 2.54 26.99 -21.82
C SER A 49 1.45 28.03 -21.48
N PRO A 50 1.80 29.21 -20.94
CA PRO A 50 0.85 30.24 -20.48
C PRO A 50 0.11 31.01 -21.60
N VAL A 51 0.19 30.54 -22.85
CA VAL A 51 -0.45 31.16 -24.03
C VAL A 51 -1.71 30.44 -24.50
N HIS A 52 -2.06 29.29 -23.90
CA HIS A 52 -3.27 28.54 -24.23
C HIS A 52 -4.14 28.36 -22.98
N ASP A 53 -5.11 29.25 -22.81
CA ASP A 53 -5.95 29.35 -21.59
C ASP A 53 -7.05 28.27 -21.41
N HIS A 54 -7.05 27.17 -22.18
CA HIS A 54 -8.18 26.21 -22.12
C HIS A 54 -7.74 24.75 -22.26
N ASP A 55 -8.18 23.92 -21.31
CA ASP A 55 -8.15 22.46 -21.39
C ASP A 55 -8.98 21.98 -22.59
N ALA A 56 -8.43 21.05 -23.36
CA ALA A 56 -9.17 20.38 -24.43
C ALA A 56 -9.79 19.09 -23.90
N ILE A 57 -11.12 18.98 -24.00
CA ILE A 57 -11.87 17.79 -23.56
C ILE A 57 -12.21 16.94 -24.78
N TYR A 58 -11.85 15.66 -24.70
CA TYR A 58 -12.18 14.66 -25.69
C TYR A 58 -13.14 13.65 -25.08
N THR A 59 -14.19 13.31 -25.82
CA THR A 59 -15.08 12.19 -25.47
C THR A 59 -14.89 11.06 -26.47
N CYS A 60 -14.72 9.85 -25.97
CA CYS A 60 -14.52 8.65 -26.77
C CYS A 60 -15.58 7.63 -26.41
N THR A 61 -16.20 6.98 -27.39
CA THR A 61 -17.27 6.01 -27.19
C THR A 61 -17.12 4.82 -28.12
N VAL A 62 -17.34 3.61 -27.61
CA VAL A 62 -17.42 2.42 -28.46
C VAL A 62 -18.74 2.47 -29.23
N ASP A 63 -18.66 2.63 -30.55
CA ASP A 63 -19.82 2.83 -31.43
C ASP A 63 -20.39 1.49 -31.92
N ARG A 64 -19.56 0.71 -32.62
CA ARG A 64 -20.02 -0.53 -33.27
C ARG A 64 -18.90 -1.54 -33.51
N ASP A 65 -19.31 -2.77 -33.73
CA ASP A 65 -18.46 -3.85 -34.25
C ASP A 65 -18.06 -3.60 -35.71
N THR A 66 -16.84 -4.02 -36.06
CA THR A 66 -16.34 -4.06 -37.44
C THR A 66 -15.34 -5.20 -37.60
N VAL A 67 -14.91 -5.45 -38.84
CA VAL A 67 -13.88 -6.45 -39.15
C VAL A 67 -12.86 -5.83 -40.09
N ILE A 68 -11.58 -5.89 -39.71
CA ILE A 68 -10.45 -5.48 -40.56
C ILE A 68 -9.53 -6.68 -40.72
N ASN A 69 -9.18 -7.03 -41.95
CA ASN A 69 -8.26 -8.13 -42.27
C ASN A 69 -8.64 -9.46 -41.55
N GLY A 70 -9.95 -9.73 -41.42
CA GLY A 70 -10.50 -10.92 -40.76
C GLY A 70 -10.46 -10.90 -39.23
N GLN A 71 -9.95 -9.83 -38.60
CA GLN A 71 -9.95 -9.65 -37.15
C GLN A 71 -11.20 -8.90 -36.71
N ALA A 72 -11.82 -9.33 -35.61
CA ALA A 72 -12.91 -8.60 -34.98
C ALA A 72 -12.37 -7.33 -34.31
N CYS A 73 -13.00 -6.20 -34.59
CA CYS A 73 -12.58 -4.88 -34.13
C CYS A 73 -13.79 -4.06 -33.68
N LYS A 74 -13.51 -2.95 -33.01
CA LYS A 74 -14.49 -1.93 -32.65
C LYS A 74 -14.16 -0.63 -33.32
N VAL A 75 -15.18 0.05 -33.84
CA VAL A 75 -15.10 1.46 -34.19
C VAL A 75 -15.30 2.26 -32.90
N VAL A 76 -14.35 3.11 -32.57
CA VAL A 76 -14.44 4.05 -31.46
C VAL A 76 -14.62 5.44 -32.05
N MET A 77 -15.73 6.08 -31.68
CA MET A 77 -16.02 7.47 -32.01
C MET A 77 -15.27 8.36 -31.04
N ARG A 78 -14.50 9.31 -31.56
CA ARG A 78 -13.80 10.34 -30.79
C ARG A 78 -14.39 11.69 -31.15
N CYS A 79 -14.61 12.55 -30.17
CA CYS A 79 -15.19 13.87 -30.36
C CYS A 79 -14.44 14.93 -29.54
N LYS A 80 -14.12 16.06 -30.17
CA LYS A 80 -13.57 17.27 -29.56
C LYS A 80 -14.40 18.47 -30.01
N ASP A 81 -14.98 19.23 -29.07
CA ASP A 81 -15.73 20.45 -29.37
C ASP A 81 -16.81 20.27 -30.46
N GLY A 82 -17.46 19.11 -30.49
CA GLY A 82 -18.49 18.75 -31.49
C GLY A 82 -17.95 18.23 -32.83
N ASN A 83 -16.65 18.30 -33.08
CA ASN A 83 -16.01 17.63 -34.23
C ASN A 83 -15.68 16.19 -33.85
N CYS A 84 -16.21 15.24 -34.61
CA CYS A 84 -16.02 13.83 -34.34
C CYS A 84 -15.34 13.10 -35.48
N ASP A 85 -14.49 12.15 -35.13
CA ASP A 85 -13.82 11.24 -36.04
C ASP A 85 -13.85 9.80 -35.50
N LYS A 86 -13.32 8.87 -36.30
CA LYS A 86 -13.44 7.43 -36.05
C LYS A 86 -12.06 6.79 -36.06
N VAL A 87 -11.78 6.02 -35.03
CA VAL A 87 -10.63 5.11 -34.99
C VAL A 87 -11.12 3.67 -34.91
N VAL A 88 -10.31 2.75 -35.41
CA VAL A 88 -10.59 1.31 -35.29
C VAL A 88 -9.60 0.71 -34.31
N MET A 89 -10.14 -0.03 -33.33
CA MET A 89 -9.35 -0.67 -32.29
C MET A 89 -9.66 -2.16 -32.24
N MET A 90 -8.67 -2.95 -31.85
CA MET A 90 -8.78 -4.39 -31.66
C MET A 90 -8.33 -4.72 -30.24
N GLU A 91 -9.01 -5.67 -29.62
CA GLU A 91 -8.61 -6.22 -28.33
C GLU A 91 -8.44 -7.72 -28.47
N LYS A 92 -7.23 -8.21 -28.18
CA LYS A 92 -6.87 -9.61 -28.35
C LYS A 92 -5.83 -9.99 -27.31
N GLU A 93 -6.02 -11.13 -26.65
CA GLU A 93 -5.07 -11.67 -25.65
C GLU A 93 -4.73 -10.65 -24.54
N GLN A 94 -5.74 -9.89 -24.08
CA GLN A 94 -5.60 -8.84 -23.06
C GLN A 94 -4.75 -7.63 -23.49
N LYS A 95 -4.51 -7.50 -24.80
CA LYS A 95 -3.81 -6.36 -25.40
C LYS A 95 -4.77 -5.56 -26.25
N VAL A 96 -4.56 -4.25 -26.27
CA VAL A 96 -5.34 -3.30 -27.05
C VAL A 96 -4.46 -2.72 -28.14
N PHE A 97 -4.98 -2.75 -29.35
CA PHE A 97 -4.32 -2.30 -30.55
C PHE A 97 -5.15 -1.23 -31.24
N TYR A 98 -4.47 -0.26 -31.85
CA TYR A 98 -5.06 0.70 -32.77
C TYR A 98 -4.70 0.30 -34.20
N HIS A 99 -5.65 0.40 -35.11
CA HIS A 99 -5.40 0.23 -36.54
C HIS A 99 -4.95 1.56 -37.15
N ASP A 100 -3.70 1.61 -37.62
CA ASP A 100 -3.19 2.72 -38.42
C ASP A 100 -3.58 2.53 -39.90
N PRO A 101 -4.46 3.36 -40.46
CA PRO A 101 -4.90 3.22 -41.84
C PRO A 101 -3.82 3.59 -42.86
N ASN A 102 -2.77 4.33 -42.48
CA ASN A 102 -1.71 4.74 -43.40
C ASN A 102 -0.75 3.61 -43.73
N ILE A 103 -0.48 2.74 -42.75
CA ILE A 103 0.40 1.58 -42.90
C ILE A 103 -0.36 0.24 -42.87
N ASP A 104 -1.70 0.29 -42.77
CA ASP A 104 -2.62 -0.84 -42.66
C ASP A 104 -2.17 -1.88 -41.62
N SER A 105 -1.87 -1.43 -40.40
CA SER A 105 -1.30 -2.27 -39.35
C SER A 105 -1.92 -2.00 -37.98
N PHE A 106 -1.90 -3.02 -37.11
CA PHE A 106 -2.33 -2.93 -35.72
C PHE A 106 -1.14 -2.65 -34.81
N LEU A 107 -1.12 -1.46 -34.20
CA LEU A 107 -0.08 -1.02 -33.28
C LEU A 107 -0.53 -1.24 -31.82
N PRO A 108 0.28 -1.90 -30.97
CA PRO A 108 -0.07 -2.12 -29.58
C PRO A 108 -0.05 -0.80 -28.80
N ILE A 109 -1.01 -0.63 -27.89
CA ILE A 109 -1.14 0.57 -27.07
C ILE A 109 -1.17 0.25 -25.58
N LEU A 110 -1.93 -0.78 -25.20
CA LEU A 110 -2.01 -1.26 -23.82
C LEU A 110 -1.84 -2.77 -23.81
N ASP A 111 -1.17 -3.27 -22.79
CA ASP A 111 -0.96 -4.70 -22.58
C ASP A 111 -1.23 -5.04 -21.11
N PHE A 112 -2.42 -5.58 -20.85
CA PHE A 112 -2.83 -5.98 -19.50
C PHE A 112 -2.36 -7.40 -19.14
N SER A 113 -1.78 -8.13 -20.11
CA SER A 113 -1.18 -9.44 -19.87
C SER A 113 0.15 -9.36 -19.11
N LEU A 114 0.76 -8.18 -19.05
CA LEU A 114 2.03 -7.93 -18.36
C LEU A 114 1.89 -8.09 -16.84
N HIS A 115 2.95 -8.57 -16.20
CA HIS A 115 3.07 -8.77 -14.77
C HIS A 115 4.22 -7.97 -14.16
N GLN A 116 4.26 -7.90 -12.83
CA GLN A 116 5.36 -7.24 -12.13
C GLN A 116 6.74 -7.73 -12.62
N GLY A 117 7.58 -6.78 -13.01
CA GLY A 117 8.92 -7.02 -13.52
C GLY A 117 9.01 -7.11 -15.04
N ASP A 118 7.88 -7.15 -15.76
CA ASP A 118 7.87 -7.15 -17.23
C ASP A 118 8.23 -5.76 -17.80
N GLU A 119 8.88 -5.78 -18.96
CA GLU A 119 9.33 -4.59 -19.68
C GLU A 119 8.25 -4.11 -20.68
N ILE A 120 8.08 -2.78 -20.79
CA ILE A 120 7.13 -2.11 -21.67
C ILE A 120 7.90 -1.30 -22.72
N GLY A 121 8.73 -2.00 -23.50
CA GLY A 121 9.63 -1.37 -24.46
C GLY A 121 10.47 -0.24 -23.82
N GLU A 122 10.59 0.88 -24.52
CA GLU A 122 11.34 2.06 -24.02
C GLU A 122 10.59 2.88 -22.94
N TRP A 123 9.32 2.56 -22.66
CA TRP A 123 8.48 3.35 -21.74
C TRP A 123 8.80 3.09 -20.26
N GLY A 124 9.25 1.88 -19.95
CA GLY A 124 9.55 1.49 -18.59
C GLY A 124 9.19 0.04 -18.31
N TRP A 125 8.90 -0.23 -17.05
CA TRP A 125 8.67 -1.57 -16.51
C TRP A 125 7.38 -1.56 -15.69
N VAL A 126 6.73 -2.71 -15.56
CA VAL A 126 5.71 -2.91 -14.54
C VAL A 126 6.42 -2.99 -13.18
N LEU A 127 6.33 -1.92 -12.40
CA LEU A 127 6.97 -1.81 -11.08
C LEU A 127 6.27 -2.71 -10.06
N THR A 128 4.94 -2.71 -10.09
CA THR A 128 4.08 -3.55 -9.25
C THR A 128 2.71 -3.70 -9.90
N GLU A 129 1.97 -4.71 -9.46
CA GLU A 129 0.58 -4.94 -9.82
C GLU A 129 -0.27 -5.21 -8.58
N ASP A 130 -1.53 -4.78 -8.60
CA ASP A 130 -2.53 -5.09 -7.59
C ASP A 130 -3.94 -5.21 -8.21
N GLU A 131 -4.96 -5.24 -7.35
CA GLU A 131 -6.35 -5.26 -7.75
C GLU A 131 -7.10 -4.04 -7.24
N ILE A 132 -8.04 -3.55 -8.05
CA ILE A 132 -8.99 -2.51 -7.67
C ILE A 132 -10.42 -2.97 -7.94
N ILE A 133 -11.34 -2.67 -7.04
CA ILE A 133 -12.76 -3.00 -7.21
C ILE A 133 -13.46 -1.87 -7.96
N VAL A 134 -14.03 -2.18 -9.12
CA VAL A 134 -14.87 -1.25 -9.89
C VAL A 134 -16.27 -1.82 -9.97
N ASN A 135 -17.25 -1.15 -9.35
CA ASN A 135 -18.64 -1.62 -9.24
C ASN A 135 -18.76 -3.09 -8.79
N GLY A 136 -17.99 -3.45 -7.76
CA GLY A 136 -17.98 -4.81 -7.21
C GLY A 136 -17.22 -5.86 -8.04
N THR A 137 -16.63 -5.48 -9.17
CA THR A 137 -15.82 -6.38 -10.00
C THR A 137 -14.35 -6.08 -9.78
N PRO A 138 -13.53 -7.06 -9.37
CA PRO A 138 -12.09 -6.86 -9.23
C PRO A 138 -11.47 -6.68 -10.61
N ARG A 139 -10.62 -5.67 -10.77
CA ARG A 139 -9.85 -5.37 -12.00
C ARG A 139 -8.36 -5.30 -11.72
N LYS A 140 -7.53 -5.83 -12.63
CA LYS A 140 -6.07 -5.80 -12.49
C LYS A 140 -5.60 -4.36 -12.67
N ARG A 141 -4.67 -3.90 -11.83
CA ARG A 141 -4.06 -2.58 -11.95
C ARG A 141 -2.54 -2.72 -11.98
N LEU A 142 -1.92 -2.10 -12.97
CA LEU A 142 -0.48 -2.10 -13.23
C LEU A 142 0.09 -0.72 -12.94
N PHE A 143 1.18 -0.66 -12.20
CA PHE A 143 1.94 0.56 -11.95
C PHE A 143 3.21 0.52 -12.78
N ILE A 144 3.37 1.50 -13.67
CA ILE A 144 4.40 1.51 -14.70
C ILE A 144 5.37 2.64 -14.41
N GLY A 145 6.66 2.38 -14.57
CA GLY A 145 7.68 3.39 -14.35
C GLY A 145 9.11 2.91 -14.61
N ASP A 146 10.10 3.70 -14.17
CA ASP A 146 11.51 3.38 -14.37
C ASP A 146 12.11 2.61 -13.19
N LYS A 147 12.64 1.42 -13.45
CA LYS A 147 13.30 0.57 -12.44
C LYS A 147 14.66 1.10 -11.96
N ASN A 148 15.30 1.96 -12.76
CA ASN A 148 16.71 2.36 -12.57
C ASN A 148 16.89 3.79 -12.00
N GLN A 149 15.81 4.48 -11.64
CA GLN A 149 15.90 5.77 -10.97
C GLN A 149 16.04 5.58 -9.45
N ILE A 150 16.79 6.47 -8.79
CA ILE A 150 17.07 6.44 -7.35
C ILE A 150 15.78 6.46 -6.50
N ALA A 151 14.71 7.01 -7.06
CA ALA A 151 13.33 6.79 -6.64
C ALA A 151 12.57 6.15 -7.81
N CYS A 152 11.90 5.01 -7.58
CA CYS A 152 10.99 4.45 -8.57
C CYS A 152 9.86 5.45 -8.86
N VAL A 153 9.90 6.14 -10.00
CA VAL A 153 8.86 7.10 -10.40
C VAL A 153 7.78 6.35 -11.15
N ILE A 154 6.55 6.33 -10.60
CA ILE A 154 5.36 5.87 -11.33
C ILE A 154 5.09 6.90 -12.44
N LYS A 155 5.12 6.44 -13.68
CA LYS A 155 4.80 7.21 -14.90
C LYS A 155 3.34 7.06 -15.31
N ALA A 156 2.76 5.88 -15.09
CA ALA A 156 1.38 5.60 -15.46
C ALA A 156 0.81 4.46 -14.62
N ILE A 157 -0.51 4.41 -14.54
CA ILE A 157 -1.31 3.39 -13.89
C ILE A 157 -2.33 2.89 -14.91
N TRP A 158 -2.29 1.59 -15.22
CA TRP A 158 -3.25 0.96 -16.14
C TRP A 158 -4.21 0.09 -15.36
N VAL A 159 -5.52 0.25 -15.61
CA VAL A 159 -6.57 -0.55 -14.99
C VAL A 159 -7.32 -1.33 -16.07
N GLU A 160 -7.37 -2.65 -15.90
CA GLU A 160 -8.05 -3.59 -16.79
C GLU A 160 -9.50 -3.13 -17.09
N GLY A 161 -9.88 -3.12 -18.36
CA GLY A 161 -11.21 -2.70 -18.80
C GLY A 161 -11.60 -1.25 -18.51
N ILE A 162 -10.65 -0.42 -18.04
CA ILE A 162 -10.81 1.02 -17.77
C ILE A 162 -9.84 1.85 -18.62
N GLY A 163 -8.53 1.54 -18.63
CA GLY A 163 -7.52 2.29 -19.39
C GLY A 163 -6.35 2.77 -18.54
N SER A 164 -5.60 3.75 -19.05
CA SER A 164 -4.50 4.43 -18.37
C SER A 164 -4.94 5.74 -17.72
N ASN A 165 -4.34 6.09 -16.57
CA ASN A 165 -4.51 7.39 -15.91
C ASN A 165 -3.87 8.54 -16.70
N GLU A 166 -2.79 8.26 -17.42
CA GLU A 166 -1.98 9.24 -18.15
C GLU A 166 -1.74 8.78 -19.57
N ASP A 167 -1.48 9.78 -20.42
CA ASP A 167 -1.23 9.69 -21.86
C ASP A 167 -2.35 9.01 -22.64
N CYS A 168 -3.03 9.79 -23.49
CA CYS A 168 -4.23 9.37 -24.20
C CYS A 168 -3.99 8.25 -25.23
N TRP A 169 -3.91 7.01 -24.73
CA TRP A 169 -3.85 5.76 -25.48
C TRP A 169 -5.00 5.60 -26.49
N ILE A 170 -6.14 6.27 -26.27
CA ILE A 170 -7.28 6.25 -27.21
C ILE A 170 -7.25 7.39 -28.25
N THR A 171 -6.53 8.49 -28.00
CA THR A 171 -6.56 9.66 -28.91
C THR A 171 -5.34 9.77 -29.82
N LEU A 172 -4.51 8.73 -29.91
CA LEU A 172 -3.28 8.63 -30.70
C LEU A 172 -3.10 9.74 -31.78
N PHE A 173 -2.40 10.79 -31.34
CA PHE A 173 -1.66 11.88 -32.03
C PHE A 173 -2.39 13.14 -32.56
N ASP A 174 -2.06 14.27 -31.92
CA ASP A 174 -1.33 15.46 -32.44
C ASP A 174 -0.87 16.25 -31.20
N LYS A 175 0.01 15.62 -30.40
CA LYS A 175 0.44 16.16 -29.11
C LYS A 175 1.69 17.01 -29.33
N HIS A 176 1.63 18.30 -29.03
CA HIS A 176 2.85 19.11 -29.04
C HIS A 176 3.78 18.66 -27.90
N ILE A 177 5.09 18.80 -28.10
CA ILE A 177 6.07 18.58 -27.03
C ILE A 177 5.67 19.51 -25.86
N GLY A 178 5.42 18.92 -24.69
CA GLY A 178 5.07 19.67 -23.46
C GLY A 178 3.58 19.66 -23.08
N ASP A 179 2.70 19.09 -23.90
CA ASP A 179 1.31 18.83 -23.49
C ASP A 179 1.27 17.66 -22.49
N TYR A 180 0.25 17.64 -21.62
CA TYR A 180 -0.06 16.54 -20.72
C TYR A 180 -1.51 16.13 -20.91
N SER A 181 -1.81 14.85 -20.74
CA SER A 181 -3.17 14.37 -20.94
C SER A 181 -3.49 13.19 -20.05
N TYR A 182 -4.72 13.12 -19.57
CA TYR A 182 -5.17 12.13 -18.61
C TYR A 182 -6.64 11.73 -18.82
N MET A 183 -7.03 10.58 -18.29
CA MET A 183 -8.41 10.10 -18.33
C MET A 183 -9.20 10.65 -17.15
N SER A 184 -10.02 11.68 -17.37
CA SER A 184 -10.85 12.22 -16.30
C SER A 184 -11.92 11.22 -15.85
N GLU A 185 -12.59 10.53 -16.79
CA GLU A 185 -13.69 9.62 -16.48
C GLU A 185 -13.73 8.42 -17.45
N CYS A 186 -14.14 7.26 -16.93
CA CYS A 186 -14.59 6.11 -17.70
C CYS A 186 -16.07 5.86 -17.37
N GLY A 187 -16.87 5.70 -18.42
CA GLY A 187 -18.29 5.42 -18.36
C GLY A 187 -18.66 4.06 -18.93
N GLU A 188 -19.78 3.54 -18.45
CA GLU A 188 -20.39 2.32 -18.94
C GLU A 188 -21.92 2.51 -18.98
N ASN A 189 -22.49 2.32 -20.17
CA ASN A 189 -23.92 2.50 -20.43
C ASN A 189 -24.45 3.87 -19.98
N GLY A 190 -23.68 4.93 -20.25
CA GLY A 190 -24.04 6.31 -19.94
C GLY A 190 -23.89 6.72 -18.47
N LYS A 191 -23.28 5.88 -17.63
CA LYS A 191 -22.96 6.20 -16.23
C LYS A 191 -21.45 6.21 -16.03
N VAL A 192 -20.93 7.20 -15.30
CA VAL A 192 -19.54 7.20 -14.85
C VAL A 192 -19.34 6.05 -13.86
N VAL A 193 -18.31 5.24 -14.09
CA VAL A 193 -17.98 4.07 -13.26
C VAL A 193 -16.58 4.15 -12.66
N PHE A 194 -15.75 5.06 -13.16
CA PHE A 194 -14.37 5.28 -12.70
C PHE A 194 -13.94 6.69 -13.08
N THR A 195 -13.15 7.34 -12.24
CA THR A 195 -12.61 8.70 -12.40
C THR A 195 -11.10 8.70 -12.22
N GLN A 196 -10.43 9.82 -12.55
CA GLN A 196 -8.99 9.96 -12.37
C GLN A 196 -8.52 9.65 -10.94
N ASP A 197 -9.27 10.09 -9.92
CA ASP A 197 -8.92 9.87 -8.51
C ASP A 197 -8.93 8.38 -8.12
N ASP A 198 -9.70 7.56 -8.84
CA ASP A 198 -9.81 6.13 -8.54
C ASP A 198 -8.53 5.35 -8.87
N PHE A 199 -7.68 5.84 -9.79
CA PHE A 199 -6.42 5.17 -10.14
C PHE A 199 -5.47 5.01 -8.94
N CYS A 200 -5.52 5.93 -7.98
CA CYS A 200 -4.67 5.93 -6.79
C CYS A 200 -5.36 5.35 -5.55
N LYS A 201 -6.65 4.96 -5.64
CA LYS A 201 -7.36 4.37 -4.49
C LYS A 201 -6.77 3.01 -4.14
N SER A 202 -6.29 2.81 -2.92
CA SER A 202 -5.98 1.46 -2.42
C SER A 202 -7.27 0.66 -2.20
N GLU A 203 -7.22 -0.68 -2.24
CA GLU A 203 -8.36 -1.52 -1.83
C GLU A 203 -8.94 -0.98 -0.51
N GLU A 204 -10.26 -0.72 -0.46
CA GLU A 204 -10.98 -0.52 0.80
C GLU A 204 -10.97 -1.84 1.58
N ARG A 205 -9.84 -2.15 2.19
CA ARG A 205 -9.82 -3.06 3.34
C ARG A 205 -10.39 -2.28 4.51
N PRO A 206 -11.25 -2.90 5.34
CA PRO A 206 -11.69 -2.26 6.56
C PRO A 206 -10.45 -1.83 7.34
N TYR A 207 -10.31 -0.53 7.55
CA TYR A 207 -9.23 0.04 8.32
C TYR A 207 -9.10 -0.68 9.66
N MET A 208 -7.90 -1.14 10.00
CA MET A 208 -7.67 -1.80 11.28
C MET A 208 -7.34 -0.75 12.35
N PRO A 209 -8.23 -0.52 13.34
CA PRO A 209 -8.02 0.51 14.34
C PRO A 209 -6.85 0.17 15.27
N VAL A 210 -6.10 1.20 15.63
CA VAL A 210 -5.09 1.15 16.69
C VAL A 210 -5.80 0.97 18.03
N LEU A 211 -6.87 1.73 18.29
CA LEU A 211 -7.63 1.74 19.54
C LEU A 211 -8.73 0.65 19.58
N ALA A 212 -8.34 -0.59 19.30
CA ALA A 212 -9.24 -1.76 19.35
C ALA A 212 -9.44 -2.29 20.78
N GLU A 213 -10.61 -2.88 21.07
CA GLU A 213 -10.82 -3.58 22.35
C GLU A 213 -9.84 -4.75 22.54
N GLY A 214 -9.41 -4.98 23.78
CA GLY A 214 -8.42 -6.03 24.09
C GLY A 214 -6.98 -5.67 23.71
N ARG A 215 -6.74 -4.48 23.15
CA ARG A 215 -5.42 -4.01 22.75
C ARG A 215 -4.56 -3.58 23.94
N LEU A 216 -3.30 -4.00 23.92
CA LEU A 216 -2.29 -3.57 24.89
C LEU A 216 -0.93 -3.37 24.22
N TRP A 217 -0.27 -2.26 24.54
CA TRP A 217 1.11 -1.97 24.14
C TRP A 217 2.01 -2.06 25.35
N LYS A 218 3.13 -2.78 25.21
CA LYS A 218 4.21 -2.82 26.19
C LYS A 218 5.39 -2.03 25.65
N LEU A 219 5.83 -1.02 26.39
CA LEU A 219 6.85 -0.07 26.00
C LEU A 219 8.05 -0.13 26.95
N SER A 220 9.27 0.00 26.41
CA SER A 220 10.46 0.19 27.24
C SER A 220 10.58 1.65 27.70
N TYR A 221 11.34 1.84 28.77
CA TYR A 221 11.95 3.12 29.08
C TYR A 221 13.36 3.13 28.53
N THR A 222 13.72 4.20 27.83
CA THR A 222 15.09 4.44 27.39
C THR A 222 15.54 5.82 27.86
N TYR A 223 16.74 5.89 28.45
CA TYR A 223 17.38 7.15 28.77
C TYR A 223 17.70 7.95 27.51
N ARG A 224 17.34 9.23 27.46
CA ARG A 224 17.56 10.11 26.29
C ARG A 224 19.04 10.49 26.09
N ASP A 225 19.83 10.52 27.16
CA ASP A 225 21.24 10.89 27.11
C ASP A 225 22.15 9.73 26.68
N THR A 226 21.89 8.53 27.22
CA THR A 226 22.71 7.34 27.00
C THR A 226 22.11 6.37 26.00
N TRP A 227 20.83 6.54 25.63
CA TRP A 227 20.09 5.67 24.69
C TRP A 227 20.01 4.20 25.13
N GLN A 228 20.22 3.94 26.41
CA GLN A 228 20.16 2.61 27.02
C GLN A 228 18.76 2.35 27.60
N ASP A 229 18.23 1.16 27.30
CA ASP A 229 16.97 0.74 27.90
C ASP A 229 17.17 0.47 29.40
N ILE A 230 16.22 0.91 30.20
CA ILE A 230 16.23 0.66 31.64
C ILE A 230 15.84 -0.80 31.87
N PRO A 231 16.72 -1.60 32.51
CA PRO A 231 16.42 -2.98 32.82
C PRO A 231 15.13 -3.13 33.64
N ASP A 232 14.32 -4.10 33.25
CA ASP A 232 13.11 -4.56 33.96
C ASP A 232 12.03 -3.50 34.18
N THR A 233 12.22 -2.30 33.64
CA THR A 233 11.30 -1.17 33.68
C THR A 233 10.52 -1.10 32.38
N TYR A 234 9.21 -0.95 32.47
CA TYR A 234 8.34 -0.84 31.30
C TYR A 234 7.04 -0.10 31.63
N MET A 235 6.41 0.42 30.59
CA MET A 235 5.05 0.93 30.63
C MET A 235 4.13 -0.03 29.87
N THR A 236 2.88 -0.16 30.31
CA THR A 236 1.82 -0.69 29.46
C THR A 236 0.72 0.32 29.25
N ILE A 237 0.21 0.41 28.03
CA ILE A 237 -0.99 1.17 27.68
C ILE A 237 -2.02 0.15 27.22
N ALA A 238 -3.20 0.11 27.84
CA ALA A 238 -4.24 -0.87 27.52
C ALA A 238 -5.56 -0.16 27.24
N VAL A 239 -6.28 -0.60 26.20
CA VAL A 239 -7.67 -0.19 25.99
C VAL A 239 -8.52 -0.80 27.10
N ALA A 240 -9.09 0.06 27.93
CA ALA A 240 -9.80 -0.30 29.16
C ALA A 240 -11.33 -0.07 29.06
N GLY A 241 -11.81 0.24 27.85
CA GLY A 241 -13.22 0.40 27.53
C GLY A 241 -13.53 1.75 26.84
N ASP A 242 -14.82 2.04 26.72
CA ASP A 242 -15.32 3.26 26.08
C ASP A 242 -15.37 4.45 27.03
N SER A 243 -15.30 5.66 26.46
CA SER A 243 -15.55 6.93 27.11
C SER A 243 -16.29 7.88 26.16
N ILE A 244 -16.80 8.99 26.69
CA ILE A 244 -17.39 10.07 25.91
C ILE A 244 -16.83 11.40 26.43
N VAL A 245 -16.26 12.21 25.54
CA VAL A 245 -15.80 13.57 25.84
C VAL A 245 -16.44 14.50 24.83
N ASP A 246 -17.18 15.51 25.30
CA ASP A 246 -17.90 16.49 24.47
C ASP A 246 -18.74 15.86 23.33
N GLY A 247 -19.39 14.74 23.63
CA GLY A 247 -20.22 13.99 22.68
C GLY A 247 -19.44 13.13 21.67
N LYS A 248 -18.10 13.18 21.67
CA LYS A 248 -17.24 12.29 20.87
C LYS A 248 -17.13 10.93 21.55
N LYS A 249 -17.22 9.86 20.75
CA LYS A 249 -16.94 8.50 21.21
C LYS A 249 -15.44 8.30 21.30
N CYS A 250 -14.94 8.00 22.49
CA CYS A 250 -13.53 7.84 22.78
C CYS A 250 -13.27 6.48 23.43
N LYS A 251 -11.99 6.11 23.52
CA LYS A 251 -11.51 5.00 24.34
C LYS A 251 -10.86 5.55 25.61
N LYS A 252 -11.13 4.86 26.71
CA LYS A 252 -10.43 5.02 27.98
C LYS A 252 -9.23 4.08 27.96
N LEU A 253 -8.03 4.62 28.15
CA LEU A 253 -6.79 3.85 28.13
C LEU A 253 -6.17 3.84 29.54
N LEU A 254 -5.82 2.67 30.03
CA LEU A 254 -5.07 2.50 31.28
C LEU A 254 -3.57 2.53 30.98
N VAL A 255 -2.87 3.51 31.52
CA VAL A 255 -1.42 3.60 31.52
C VAL A 255 -0.90 3.09 32.86
N ASP A 256 -0.11 2.02 32.82
CA ASP A 256 0.45 1.37 34.01
C ASP A 256 1.97 1.37 33.92
N TYR A 257 2.60 1.88 34.98
CA TYR A 257 4.03 2.14 35.09
C TYR A 257 4.66 1.07 35.97
N ARG A 258 5.63 0.31 35.44
CA ARG A 258 6.20 -0.85 36.13
C ARG A 258 7.69 -0.72 36.35
N ASN A 259 8.09 -0.98 37.59
CA ASN A 259 9.47 -1.12 38.06
C ASN A 259 10.34 0.14 37.86
N LEU A 260 9.73 1.32 37.77
CA LEU A 260 10.45 2.58 37.94
C LEU A 260 10.92 2.72 39.39
N THR A 261 12.04 3.41 39.59
CA THR A 261 12.57 3.73 40.93
C THR A 261 11.61 4.64 41.71
N GLU A 262 10.81 5.42 41.01
CA GLU A 262 9.77 6.27 41.57
C GLU A 262 8.41 5.58 41.51
N VAL A 263 7.61 5.75 42.57
CA VAL A 263 6.26 5.19 42.63
C VAL A 263 5.35 6.05 41.77
N VAL A 264 5.05 5.57 40.56
CA VAL A 264 4.07 6.16 39.66
C VAL A 264 2.80 5.32 39.67
N TYR A 265 1.67 5.94 40.05
CA TYR A 265 0.39 5.25 40.08
C TYR A 265 -0.18 5.12 38.66
N PRO A 266 -0.87 4.01 38.34
CA PRO A 266 -1.56 3.88 37.07
C PRO A 266 -2.56 5.02 36.87
N GLN A 267 -2.65 5.51 35.64
CA GLN A 267 -3.56 6.59 35.28
C GLN A 267 -4.42 6.24 34.08
N TYR A 268 -5.56 6.90 33.97
CA TYR A 268 -6.40 6.81 32.79
C TYR A 268 -6.21 8.04 31.92
N ILE A 269 -6.08 7.80 30.61
CA ILE A 269 -6.09 8.82 29.58
C ILE A 269 -7.24 8.54 28.61
N VAL A 270 -7.57 9.52 27.78
CA VAL A 270 -8.62 9.40 26.77
C VAL A 270 -8.03 9.65 25.39
N ALA A 271 -8.40 8.80 24.44
CA ALA A 271 -8.02 8.96 23.05
C ALA A 271 -9.19 8.57 22.14
N TYR A 272 -9.23 9.09 20.92
CA TYR A 272 -10.18 8.66 19.92
C TYR A 272 -9.50 8.48 18.57
N GLU A 273 -10.16 7.73 17.69
CA GLU A 273 -9.63 7.38 16.39
C GLU A 273 -10.72 7.58 15.34
N THR A 274 -10.38 8.26 14.25
CA THR A 274 -11.31 8.53 13.16
C THR A 274 -10.56 8.70 11.85
N GLY A 275 -11.04 8.03 10.79
CA GLY A 275 -10.48 8.12 9.44
C GLY A 275 -8.96 7.92 9.38
N GLY A 276 -8.42 6.91 10.06
CA GLY A 276 -6.98 6.61 10.05
C GLY A 276 -6.10 7.50 10.94
N ARG A 277 -6.71 8.37 11.75
CA ARG A 277 -6.00 9.30 12.65
C ARG A 277 -6.34 9.00 14.11
N VAL A 278 -5.33 9.07 14.97
CA VAL A 278 -5.47 8.88 16.42
C VAL A 278 -5.19 10.20 17.13
N TYR A 279 -6.08 10.57 18.03
CA TYR A 279 -6.00 11.79 18.82
C TYR A 279 -6.03 11.47 20.31
N ARG A 280 -5.14 12.09 21.09
CA ARG A 280 -5.22 12.11 22.56
C ARG A 280 -5.98 13.36 23.00
N ILE A 281 -6.84 13.21 24.00
CA ILE A 281 -7.46 14.34 24.70
C ILE A 281 -6.80 14.47 26.08
N ASP A 282 -6.31 15.65 26.41
CA ASP A 282 -5.77 15.93 27.75
C ASP A 282 -6.87 16.28 28.77
N ARG A 283 -6.50 16.79 29.94
CA ARG A 283 -7.45 17.04 31.04
C ARG A 283 -8.23 18.33 30.85
N ASP A 284 -7.67 19.28 30.14
CA ASP A 284 -8.26 20.56 29.75
C ASP A 284 -9.16 20.45 28.51
N GLY A 285 -9.09 19.31 27.80
CA GLY A 285 -9.95 19.00 26.66
C GLY A 285 -9.29 19.30 25.32
N GLU A 286 -8.03 19.71 25.31
CA GLU A 286 -7.26 19.94 24.10
C GLU A 286 -6.91 18.61 23.41
N GLU A 287 -6.97 18.65 22.09
CA GLU A 287 -6.81 17.48 21.24
C GLU A 287 -5.47 17.50 20.52
N HIS A 288 -4.72 16.42 20.66
CA HIS A 288 -3.41 16.26 20.04
C HIS A 288 -3.45 15.12 19.05
N LEU A 289 -3.17 15.40 17.77
CA LEU A 289 -2.93 14.37 16.76
C LEU A 289 -1.63 13.63 17.11
N VAL A 290 -1.72 12.32 17.34
CA VAL A 290 -0.56 11.50 17.73
C VAL A 290 -0.16 10.49 16.65
N MET A 291 -1.09 10.09 15.77
CA MET A 291 -0.79 9.19 14.65
C MET A 291 -1.68 9.50 13.45
N ASN A 292 -1.11 9.39 12.25
CA ASN A 292 -1.84 9.49 10.99
C ASN A 292 -1.32 8.45 9.99
N ILE A 293 -2.10 7.39 9.74
CA ILE A 293 -1.72 6.31 8.82
C ILE A 293 -1.95 6.68 7.35
N ASN A 294 -2.68 7.77 7.08
CA ASN A 294 -3.04 8.17 5.72
C ASN A 294 -1.92 8.95 5.02
N LEU A 295 -0.80 9.18 5.69
CA LEU A 295 0.34 9.84 5.07
C LEU A 295 0.94 8.92 3.98
N HIS A 296 1.55 9.56 3.00
CA HIS A 296 2.21 8.94 1.85
C HIS A 296 3.67 9.38 1.77
N HIS A 297 4.44 8.72 0.91
CA HIS A 297 5.83 9.08 0.67
C HIS A 297 5.99 10.58 0.36
N GLY A 298 6.88 11.26 1.08
CA GLY A 298 7.16 12.68 0.96
C GLY A 298 6.31 13.58 1.86
N ASP A 299 5.24 13.06 2.47
CA ASP A 299 4.43 13.85 3.39
C ASP A 299 5.20 14.20 4.67
N ALA A 300 4.99 15.42 5.15
CA ALA A 300 5.46 15.84 6.46
C ALA A 300 4.60 15.18 7.56
N VAL A 301 5.26 14.58 8.54
CA VAL A 301 4.62 14.04 9.76
C VAL A 301 4.53 15.14 10.82
N ASP A 302 5.57 15.96 10.93
CA ASP A 302 5.65 17.18 11.74
C ASP A 302 6.70 18.12 11.12
N ILE A 303 7.09 19.20 11.81
CA ILE A 303 8.04 20.24 11.35
C ILE A 303 9.35 19.66 10.82
N VAL A 304 9.84 18.55 11.40
CA VAL A 304 11.14 17.95 11.05
C VAL A 304 11.04 16.55 10.44
N GLN A 305 9.90 15.88 10.55
CA GLN A 305 9.75 14.46 10.21
C GLN A 305 9.05 14.28 8.87
N THR A 306 9.51 13.33 8.06
CA THR A 306 8.95 13.06 6.72
C THR A 306 8.80 11.56 6.45
N VAL A 307 7.76 11.18 5.72
CA VAL A 307 7.58 9.79 5.30
C VAL A 307 8.57 9.46 4.18
N GLN A 308 9.49 8.55 4.45
CA GLN A 308 10.51 8.10 3.50
C GLN A 308 10.04 6.96 2.61
N LYS A 309 9.08 6.16 3.09
CA LYS A 309 8.53 5.03 2.35
C LYS A 309 7.22 4.58 2.96
N GLU A 310 6.33 4.09 2.11
CA GLU A 310 5.21 3.25 2.52
C GLU A 310 5.37 1.85 1.93
N ASP A 311 5.10 0.82 2.73
CA ASP A 311 5.04 -0.56 2.30
C ASP A 311 4.02 -1.36 3.11
N THR A 312 4.10 -2.70 3.05
CA THR A 312 3.17 -3.60 3.71
C THR A 312 3.91 -4.58 4.61
N VAL A 313 3.41 -4.81 5.81
CA VAL A 313 3.87 -5.87 6.72
C VAL A 313 2.75 -6.90 6.95
N ILE A 314 3.11 -8.16 7.19
CA ILE A 314 2.15 -9.22 7.53
C ILE A 314 2.08 -9.36 9.05
N VAL A 315 0.89 -9.18 9.61
CA VAL A 315 0.58 -9.35 11.04
C VAL A 315 -0.51 -10.41 11.15
N ASP A 316 -0.21 -11.55 11.77
CA ASP A 316 -1.14 -12.69 11.88
C ASP A 316 -1.79 -13.09 10.52
N GLY A 317 -1.01 -13.06 9.44
CA GLY A 317 -1.48 -13.39 8.08
C GLY A 317 -2.22 -12.25 7.36
N ILE A 318 -2.43 -11.11 8.02
CA ILE A 318 -3.10 -9.94 7.44
C ILE A 318 -2.05 -8.94 6.97
N LYS A 319 -2.13 -8.54 5.70
CA LYS A 319 -1.34 -7.43 5.14
C LYS A 319 -1.82 -6.11 5.73
N ARG A 320 -0.89 -5.30 6.23
CA ARG A 320 -1.14 -4.01 6.89
C ARG A 320 -0.21 -2.94 6.34
N LYS A 321 -0.72 -1.71 6.17
CA LYS A 321 0.11 -0.57 5.74
C LYS A 321 1.17 -0.28 6.80
N ARG A 322 2.40 -0.02 6.36
CA ARG A 322 3.52 0.44 7.20
C ARG A 322 4.12 1.69 6.58
N LEU A 323 4.28 2.72 7.40
CA LEU A 323 5.04 3.91 7.06
C LEU A 323 6.43 3.82 7.71
N ILE A 324 7.45 4.20 6.93
CA ILE A 324 8.81 4.38 7.38
C ILE A 324 9.06 5.89 7.36
N ILE A 325 9.30 6.45 8.53
CA ILE A 325 9.36 7.90 8.75
C ILE A 325 10.79 8.25 9.16
N ASP A 326 11.37 9.24 8.52
CA ASP A 326 12.62 9.85 8.98
C ASP A 326 12.30 10.84 10.11
N SER A 327 13.00 10.65 11.23
CA SER A 327 12.94 11.54 12.38
C SER A 327 13.48 12.95 12.13
N GLY A 328 14.30 13.13 11.09
CA GLY A 328 14.99 14.39 10.80
C GLY A 328 16.07 14.76 11.81
N VAL A 329 16.34 13.89 12.81
CA VAL A 329 17.34 14.09 13.85
C VAL A 329 18.30 12.91 13.86
N ASP A 330 19.59 13.19 13.71
CA ASP A 330 20.63 12.17 13.83
C ASP A 330 20.72 11.67 15.27
N HIS A 331 20.09 10.52 15.55
CA HIS A 331 20.25 9.82 16.82
C HIS A 331 21.62 9.14 16.85
N CYS A 332 22.35 9.27 17.96
CA CYS A 332 23.60 8.53 18.16
C CYS A 332 23.31 7.02 18.00
N ASP A 333 24.04 6.36 17.10
CA ASP A 333 23.87 4.97 16.61
C ASP A 333 23.12 4.79 15.28
N GLY A 334 22.72 5.88 14.60
CA GLY A 334 22.23 5.83 13.21
C GLY A 334 20.80 5.33 13.04
N GLU A 335 20.02 5.20 14.13
CA GLU A 335 18.61 4.84 14.07
C GLU A 335 17.70 6.08 13.95
N TYR A 336 17.67 6.71 12.77
CA TYR A 336 16.81 7.87 12.48
C TYR A 336 15.41 7.50 11.95
N LEU A 337 15.12 6.21 11.78
CA LEU A 337 13.84 5.75 11.24
C LEU A 337 12.83 5.36 12.32
N TYR A 338 11.60 5.83 12.17
CA TYR A 338 10.41 5.38 12.86
C TYR A 338 9.55 4.52 11.94
N TYR A 339 8.76 3.65 12.54
CA TYR A 339 7.79 2.83 11.82
C TYR A 339 6.41 3.05 12.42
N LEU A 340 5.41 3.29 11.58
CA LEU A 340 3.99 3.31 11.95
C LEU A 340 3.28 2.19 11.20
N VAL A 341 2.69 1.24 11.91
CA VAL A 341 1.98 0.10 11.31
C VAL A 341 0.49 0.21 11.60
N GLU A 342 -0.32 0.05 10.56
CA GLU A 342 -1.78 0.07 10.63
C GLU A 342 -2.30 -0.90 11.70
N GLY A 343 -3.17 -0.39 12.57
CA GLY A 343 -3.74 -1.16 13.66
C GLY A 343 -2.71 -1.76 14.61
N ILE A 344 -1.47 -1.29 14.65
CA ILE A 344 -0.44 -1.63 15.65
C ILE A 344 0.10 -0.36 16.32
N GLY A 345 0.32 0.72 15.59
CA GLY A 345 0.90 1.97 16.13
C GLY A 345 2.39 2.11 15.82
N MET A 346 3.08 2.96 16.57
CA MET A 346 4.46 3.39 16.29
C MET A 346 5.53 2.49 16.92
N SER A 347 6.76 2.59 16.42
CA SER A 347 7.89 1.81 16.95
C SER A 347 8.59 2.46 18.14
N LYS A 348 8.67 3.80 18.20
CA LYS A 348 9.38 4.53 19.26
C LYS A 348 8.97 6.00 19.33
N ASP A 349 9.58 6.70 20.28
CA ASP A 349 9.47 8.14 20.58
C ASP A 349 8.18 8.55 21.31
N GLU A 350 7.98 9.84 21.54
CA GLU A 350 6.81 10.44 22.19
C GLU A 350 5.48 10.09 21.53
N PHE A 351 5.45 9.69 20.26
CA PHE A 351 4.22 9.27 19.62
C PHE A 351 3.83 7.82 19.97
N VAL A 352 4.78 6.96 20.36
CA VAL A 352 4.48 5.56 20.72
C VAL A 352 3.74 5.44 22.04
N ASN A 353 3.91 6.41 22.93
CA ASN A 353 3.20 6.48 24.20
C ASN A 353 1.92 7.36 24.12
N LEU A 354 1.49 7.74 22.90
CA LEU A 354 0.37 8.64 22.62
C LEU A 354 0.62 10.10 23.05
N GLY A 355 1.83 10.61 22.89
CA GLY A 355 2.17 12.01 23.16
C GLY A 355 2.20 12.34 24.65
N LEU A 356 2.34 11.34 25.53
CA LEU A 356 2.49 11.57 26.96
C LEU A 356 3.88 12.16 27.22
N THR A 357 3.90 13.37 27.74
CA THR A 357 5.12 14.02 28.22
C THR A 357 5.53 13.37 29.54
N ASP A 358 6.49 12.45 29.49
CA ASP A 358 7.27 12.08 30.68
C ASP A 358 8.32 13.18 30.92
N GLU A 359 8.90 13.22 32.13
CA GLU A 359 10.03 14.10 32.42
C GLU A 359 11.11 13.96 31.33
N ASN A 360 11.70 15.07 30.88
CA ASN A 360 12.55 15.22 29.67
C ASN A 360 13.73 14.25 29.50
N ILE A 361 13.93 13.32 30.43
CA ILE A 361 15.03 12.37 30.51
C ILE A 361 14.74 11.02 29.83
N TYR A 362 13.49 10.71 29.46
CA TYR A 362 13.12 9.44 28.82
C TYR A 362 12.54 9.58 27.42
N PHE A 363 12.66 8.50 26.65
CA PHE A 363 11.80 8.20 25.51
C PHE A 363 11.41 6.72 25.55
N HIS A 364 10.45 6.32 24.71
CA HIS A 364 9.91 4.97 24.74
C HIS A 364 10.12 4.23 23.43
N ARG A 365 10.16 2.90 23.49
CA ARG A 365 10.13 2.01 22.33
C ARG A 365 9.08 0.93 22.51
N LEU A 366 8.40 0.54 21.44
CA LEU A 366 7.51 -0.61 21.46
C LEU A 366 8.33 -1.88 21.67
N ILE A 367 8.02 -2.62 22.73
CA ILE A 367 8.51 -3.98 22.93
C ILE A 367 7.58 -4.95 22.20
N ALA A 368 6.29 -4.86 22.47
CA ALA A 368 5.28 -5.73 21.90
C ALA A 368 3.87 -5.13 21.96
N CYS A 369 3.05 -5.52 21.00
CA CYS A 369 1.62 -5.27 20.92
C CYS A 369 0.87 -6.59 21.13
N TYR A 370 -0.14 -6.55 21.97
CA TYR A 370 -0.99 -7.68 22.33
C TYR A 370 -2.42 -7.38 21.93
N ASP A 371 -3.10 -8.43 21.48
CA ASP A 371 -4.54 -8.44 21.22
C ASP A 371 -5.16 -9.58 22.03
N ASN A 372 -6.05 -9.24 22.95
CA ASN A 372 -6.72 -10.17 23.85
C ASN A 372 -5.73 -11.11 24.59
N GLY A 373 -4.59 -10.55 25.02
CA GLY A 373 -3.53 -11.26 25.73
C GLY A 373 -2.56 -12.08 24.87
N LYS A 374 -2.82 -12.20 23.56
CA LYS A 374 -1.88 -12.82 22.60
C LYS A 374 -0.93 -11.76 22.05
N CYS A 375 0.37 -12.02 22.06
CA CYS A 375 1.34 -11.16 21.35
C CYS A 375 1.12 -11.29 19.84
N VAL A 376 0.76 -10.18 19.18
CA VAL A 376 0.48 -10.14 17.73
C VAL A 376 1.58 -9.43 16.94
N PHE A 377 2.40 -8.62 17.61
CA PHE A 377 3.49 -7.87 16.99
C PHE A 377 4.55 -7.52 18.02
N SER A 378 5.82 -7.48 17.61
CA SER A 378 6.98 -7.18 18.45
C SER A 378 7.93 -6.20 17.77
N ALA A 379 8.86 -5.62 18.53
CA ALA A 379 9.89 -4.72 18.01
C ALA A 379 10.63 -5.29 16.77
N ALA A 380 10.90 -6.59 16.77
CA ALA A 380 11.60 -7.27 15.68
C ALA A 380 10.78 -7.34 14.38
N ASP A 381 9.45 -7.24 14.46
CA ASP A 381 8.57 -7.35 13.31
C ASP A 381 8.60 -6.09 12.43
N PHE A 382 9.02 -4.94 12.99
CA PHE A 382 9.19 -3.71 12.20
C PHE A 382 10.24 -3.81 11.11
N LEU A 383 11.25 -4.66 11.30
CA LEU A 383 12.36 -4.83 10.35
C LEU A 383 12.14 -5.98 9.36
N LYS A 384 11.04 -6.73 9.49
CA LYS A 384 10.71 -7.78 8.53
C LYS A 384 10.45 -7.15 7.16
N GLU A 385 11.03 -7.74 6.12
CA GLU A 385 10.81 -7.30 4.74
C GLU A 385 9.31 -7.39 4.42
N GLY A 386 8.78 -6.31 3.85
CA GLY A 386 7.44 -6.33 3.28
C GLY A 386 7.40 -7.21 2.04
N THR A 387 6.24 -7.78 1.70
CA THR A 387 6.11 -8.72 0.56
C THR A 387 6.12 -8.04 -0.82
N SER A 388 6.92 -7.00 -1.02
CA SER A 388 7.12 -6.37 -2.33
C SER A 388 8.55 -6.61 -2.81
N GLY A 389 8.73 -7.62 -3.68
CA GLY A 389 9.90 -7.79 -4.55
C GLY A 389 11.26 -7.96 -3.86
N LEU A 390 11.77 -9.19 -3.85
CA LEU A 390 13.13 -9.53 -3.39
C LEU A 390 14.22 -8.72 -4.10
N ASN A 391 14.95 -7.92 -3.32
CA ASN A 391 16.41 -7.93 -3.30
C ASN A 391 16.88 -7.31 -1.98
N MET A 392 17.62 -8.10 -1.19
CA MET A 392 18.30 -7.63 -0.01
C MET A 392 19.15 -6.39 -0.38
N PRO A 393 19.01 -5.25 0.31
CA PRO A 393 20.21 -4.51 0.63
C PRO A 393 21.08 -5.50 1.39
N LYS A 394 22.30 -5.77 0.93
CA LYS A 394 23.32 -6.24 1.86
C LYS A 394 23.37 -5.18 2.95
N VAL A 395 22.73 -5.46 4.07
CA VAL A 395 23.12 -4.88 5.33
C VAL A 395 24.55 -5.35 5.44
N ASN A 396 25.49 -4.45 5.15
CA ASN A 396 26.71 -4.46 5.93
C ASN A 396 26.18 -4.45 7.35
N CYS A 397 26.05 -5.62 7.99
CA CYS A 397 25.94 -5.64 9.43
C CYS A 397 27.27 -5.03 9.84
N PRO A 398 27.34 -3.77 10.30
CA PRO A 398 28.47 -3.46 11.15
C PRO A 398 28.44 -4.56 12.21
N LYS A 399 29.59 -5.14 12.53
CA LYS A 399 29.71 -6.00 13.70
C LYS A 399 29.23 -5.14 14.87
N ASN A 400 27.95 -5.25 15.21
CA ASN A 400 27.32 -4.36 16.13
C ASN A 400 27.49 -5.03 17.47
N ASP A 401 28.58 -4.66 18.15
CA ASP A 401 28.97 -5.19 19.45
C ASP A 401 27.98 -4.83 20.57
N GLN A 402 26.86 -4.19 20.21
CA GLN A 402 25.69 -4.02 21.05
C GLN A 402 25.17 -5.35 21.58
N ILE A 403 24.77 -5.29 22.84
CA ILE A 403 24.30 -6.42 23.61
C ILE A 403 22.81 -6.23 23.85
N TYR A 404 22.05 -7.31 23.70
CA TYR A 404 20.62 -7.35 23.97
C TYR A 404 20.33 -8.41 25.02
N ASP A 405 19.24 -8.27 25.77
CA ASP A 405 18.74 -9.38 26.58
C ASP A 405 17.77 -10.27 25.80
N LEU A 406 17.27 -11.32 26.45
CA LEU A 406 16.35 -12.29 25.83
C LEU A 406 14.98 -11.70 25.45
N GLN A 407 14.66 -10.48 25.89
CA GLN A 407 13.45 -9.76 25.51
C GLN A 407 13.73 -8.74 24.39
N GLY A 408 14.95 -8.68 23.86
CA GLY A 408 15.34 -7.77 22.78
C GLY A 408 15.66 -6.35 23.24
N ARG A 409 15.83 -6.11 24.56
CA ARG A 409 16.20 -4.78 25.08
C ARG A 409 17.70 -4.54 24.98
N LYS A 410 18.12 -3.33 24.62
CA LYS A 410 19.54 -2.98 24.48
C LYS A 410 20.21 -2.79 25.84
N ARG A 411 21.44 -3.27 26.00
CA ARG A 411 22.19 -3.32 27.26
C ARG A 411 23.59 -2.74 27.12
N GLY A 412 23.94 -1.80 28.00
CA GLY A 412 25.31 -1.30 28.13
C GLY A 412 26.21 -2.20 28.98
N SER A 413 25.64 -3.00 29.89
CA SER A 413 26.37 -3.99 30.69
C SER A 413 25.50 -5.20 31.06
N ILE A 414 26.16 -6.34 31.22
CA ILE A 414 25.54 -7.63 31.59
C ILE A 414 26.16 -8.10 32.90
N ARG A 415 25.35 -8.60 33.84
CA ARG A 415 25.88 -9.12 35.11
C ARG A 415 26.52 -10.48 34.90
N LYS A 416 27.46 -10.85 35.77
CA LYS A 416 28.05 -12.20 35.75
C LYS A 416 26.94 -13.25 35.92
N GLY A 417 26.89 -14.23 35.03
CA GLY A 417 25.89 -15.30 34.98
C GLY A 417 24.65 -15.00 34.11
N GLU A 418 24.47 -13.77 33.62
CA GLU A 418 23.32 -13.43 32.76
C GLU A 418 23.53 -13.91 31.30
N ILE A 419 22.42 -14.34 30.69
CA ILE A 419 22.35 -14.71 29.27
C ILE A 419 22.02 -13.45 28.46
N PHE A 420 22.76 -13.23 27.37
CA PHE A 420 22.56 -12.09 26.48
C PHE A 420 22.68 -12.50 25.01
N ILE A 421 22.20 -11.66 24.11
CA ILE A 421 22.30 -11.80 22.66
C ILE A 421 23.30 -10.76 22.16
N ARG A 422 24.29 -11.16 21.37
CA ARG A 422 25.22 -10.26 20.67
C ARG A 422 25.51 -10.84 19.30
N ASN A 423 25.44 -10.00 18.26
CA ASN A 423 25.59 -10.43 16.87
C ASN A 423 24.67 -11.61 16.49
N GLY A 424 23.44 -11.65 17.01
CA GLY A 424 22.47 -12.74 16.76
C GLY A 424 22.76 -14.06 17.47
N GLU A 425 23.82 -14.14 18.27
CA GLU A 425 24.19 -15.33 19.03
C GLU A 425 23.92 -15.16 20.52
N LYS A 426 23.55 -16.26 21.18
CA LYS A 426 23.28 -16.28 22.62
C LYS A 426 24.56 -16.59 23.40
N HIS A 427 24.93 -15.71 24.33
CA HIS A 427 26.14 -15.78 25.16
C HIS A 427 25.78 -15.79 26.64
N ILE A 428 26.70 -16.27 27.48
CA ILE A 428 26.63 -16.12 28.94
C ILE A 428 27.83 -15.28 29.38
N ASN A 429 27.58 -14.25 30.19
CA ASN A 429 28.67 -13.47 30.78
C ASN A 429 29.31 -14.28 31.92
N ARG A 430 30.47 -14.89 31.67
CA ARG A 430 31.10 -15.87 32.57
C ARG A 430 31.83 -15.27 33.76
#